data_AF-A0A388QR17-F1
#
_entry.id   AF-A0A388QR17-F1
#
_cell.length_a   1.000
_cell.length_b   1.000
_cell.length_c   1.000
_cell.angle_alpha   90.00
_cell.angle_beta   90.00
_cell.angle_gamma   90.00
#
_symmetry.space_group_name_H-M   'P 1'
#
loop_
_entity.id
_entity.type
_entity.pdbx_description
1 polymer ?
#
loop_
_entity_poly.entity_id
_entity_poly.type
_entity_poly.pdbx_seq_one_letter_code
_entity_poly.pdbx_strand_id
1 'polypeptide(L)'
;MKSVKLLIIILVIGFFLSMNFVNNSFAYNVEYPIYGKQFLKNPLVCTYEPTLQQDPYLKQWGVDRLSESTRLAVQDWQSALQQYEKREARDNWRIDYKVLSEKDRESNLQKDCNVIIQLNSIPLEQNEWYRTLGVTYTNYNNTGVNLIKIYYRDVKICQTRDEHYIYNNPCYGEDILISEKLRTTITHEIGHALGLGHYQADDPRVNVAWAKGGVDAPSIMAVFSQENSKLMKIKPIDIEKIKSIYTPNGFKAISESLVSKTFESFSVDKPEYHIKNDMADMITITGIVTNEAFSRGQNVLITQTFPDGHNEELKARVNDSQIFSIQIRLNPDTQKGQYYLKADYMNGHSDEISFSVLDDTVHNYSEHRIPDWIKQNAKWWSEGNLDDQTFVSGIQFLVKNQIIKVSSVSQSTDKNNTIPKWVKNNAGWWSEGQISEDDFLRGIQYLTLNRIIKVN
;
A
#
# COMPACT_ATOMS: atom_id res chain seq x y z
N MET A 1 -58.00 -26.17 28.81
CA MET A 1 -56.68 -26.69 29.29
C MET A 1 -55.96 -27.67 28.34
N LYS A 2 -56.55 -28.16 27.24
CA LYS A 2 -55.85 -29.03 26.27
C LYS A 2 -55.17 -28.30 25.10
N SER A 3 -55.62 -27.09 24.73
CA SER A 3 -55.04 -26.31 23.61
C SER A 3 -53.72 -25.60 23.95
N VAL A 4 -53.52 -25.19 25.21
CA VAL A 4 -52.30 -24.47 25.64
C VAL A 4 -51.09 -25.41 25.74
N LYS A 5 -51.31 -26.69 26.09
CA LYS A 5 -50.23 -27.68 26.15
C LYS A 5 -49.68 -28.06 24.76
N LEU A 6 -50.51 -28.00 23.71
CA LEU A 6 -50.07 -28.32 22.35
C LEU A 6 -49.22 -27.20 21.74
N LEU A 7 -49.53 -25.94 22.06
CA LEU A 7 -48.78 -24.77 21.59
C LEU A 7 -47.37 -24.69 22.18
N ILE A 8 -47.21 -25.09 23.45
CA ILE A 8 -45.91 -25.09 24.13
C ILE A 8 -45.01 -26.21 23.58
N ILE A 9 -45.56 -27.37 23.21
CA ILE A 9 -44.78 -28.48 22.64
C ILE A 9 -44.27 -28.12 21.24
N ILE A 10 -45.06 -27.41 20.42
CA ILE A 10 -44.62 -26.95 19.09
C ILE A 10 -43.54 -25.86 19.20
N LEU A 11 -43.62 -24.98 20.20
CA LEU A 11 -42.58 -23.97 20.47
C LEU A 11 -41.28 -24.59 20.98
N VAL A 12 -41.34 -25.64 21.81
CA VAL A 12 -40.14 -26.34 22.31
C VAL A 12 -39.47 -27.17 21.20
N ILE A 13 -40.23 -27.78 20.29
CA ILE A 13 -39.68 -28.49 19.12
C ILE A 13 -39.11 -27.51 18.09
N GLY A 14 -39.74 -26.34 17.90
CA GLY A 14 -39.21 -25.26 17.07
C GLY A 14 -37.92 -24.66 17.63
N PHE A 15 -37.77 -24.61 18.96
CA PHE A 15 -36.56 -24.11 19.62
C PHE A 15 -35.39 -25.13 19.60
N PHE A 16 -35.69 -26.43 19.53
CA PHE A 16 -34.67 -27.47 19.34
C PHE A 16 -34.25 -27.67 17.87
N LEU A 17 -35.09 -27.27 16.90
CA LEU A 17 -34.70 -27.17 15.48
C LEU A 17 -33.92 -25.89 15.16
N SER A 18 -33.83 -24.94 16.09
CA SER A 18 -32.94 -23.78 16.03
C SER A 18 -31.68 -23.91 16.89
N MET A 19 -31.36 -25.12 17.39
CA MET A 19 -29.97 -25.41 17.71
C MET A 19 -29.22 -25.41 16.39
N ASN A 20 -28.75 -24.21 16.05
CA ASN A 20 -27.66 -23.98 15.15
C ASN A 20 -26.71 -25.17 15.30
N PHE A 21 -26.51 -25.91 14.21
CA PHE A 21 -25.17 -26.40 13.96
C PHE A 21 -24.31 -25.15 14.06
N VAL A 22 -23.75 -24.91 15.25
CA VAL A 22 -22.49 -24.20 15.38
C VAL A 22 -21.55 -25.13 14.65
N ASN A 23 -21.53 -25.03 13.32
CA ASN A 23 -20.33 -25.29 12.58
C ASN A 23 -19.34 -24.41 13.32
N ASN A 24 -18.45 -25.04 14.08
CA ASN A 24 -17.30 -24.34 14.63
C ASN A 24 -16.69 -23.61 13.44
N SER A 25 -16.99 -22.32 13.30
CA SER A 25 -16.25 -21.45 12.43
C SER A 25 -14.92 -21.31 13.16
N PHE A 26 -14.08 -22.32 13.01
CA PHE A 26 -12.67 -22.15 13.23
C PHE A 26 -12.28 -21.07 12.23
N ALA A 27 -12.17 -19.83 12.72
CA ALA A 27 -11.58 -18.76 11.95
C ALA A 27 -10.12 -19.18 11.74
N TYR A 28 -9.84 -19.70 10.55
CA TYR A 28 -8.48 -19.99 10.11
C TYR A 28 -7.86 -18.69 9.61
N ASN A 29 -6.56 -18.53 9.77
CA ASN A 29 -5.84 -17.40 9.18
C ASN A 29 -5.45 -17.76 7.75
N VAL A 30 -5.31 -16.75 6.90
CA VAL A 30 -4.84 -16.93 5.53
C VAL A 30 -3.63 -16.04 5.29
N GLU A 31 -2.58 -16.66 4.76
CA GLU A 31 -1.44 -15.97 4.19
C GLU A 31 -1.66 -15.71 2.70
N TYR A 32 -1.35 -14.50 2.26
CA TYR A 32 -1.30 -14.15 0.84
C TYR A 32 -0.12 -13.20 0.58
N PRO A 33 1.10 -13.74 0.51
CA PRO A 33 2.32 -12.95 0.41
C PRO A 33 2.52 -12.38 -1.00
N ILE A 34 3.46 -11.44 -1.13
CA ILE A 34 3.89 -10.85 -2.40
C ILE A 34 5.31 -11.34 -2.67
N TYR A 35 5.56 -11.84 -3.88
CA TYR A 35 6.87 -12.31 -4.32
C TYR A 35 7.23 -11.71 -5.67
N GLY A 36 8.45 -11.19 -5.81
CA GLY A 36 8.93 -10.66 -7.10
C GLY A 36 8.90 -9.13 -7.18
N LYS A 37 9.44 -8.60 -8.29
CA LYS A 37 9.59 -7.17 -8.52
C LYS A 37 8.47 -6.66 -9.44
N GLN A 38 8.00 -5.45 -9.17
CA GLN A 38 7.06 -4.75 -10.04
C GLN A 38 7.65 -4.55 -11.45
N PHE A 39 6.80 -4.71 -12.46
CA PHE A 39 7.07 -4.17 -13.79
C PHE A 39 6.95 -2.65 -13.78
N LEU A 40 7.82 -2.01 -14.57
CA LEU A 40 7.90 -0.55 -14.73
C LEU A 40 7.35 -0.07 -16.08
N LYS A 41 6.89 -0.99 -16.91
CA LYS A 41 6.15 -0.74 -18.14
C LYS A 41 5.21 -1.92 -18.40
N ASN A 42 4.25 -1.73 -19.28
CA ASN A 42 3.38 -2.80 -19.76
C ASN A 42 4.24 -4.01 -20.18
N PRO A 43 4.08 -5.17 -19.53
CA PRO A 43 4.97 -6.30 -19.75
C PRO A 43 4.67 -6.99 -21.08
N LEU A 44 5.72 -7.46 -21.75
CA LEU A 44 5.60 -8.39 -22.87
C LEU A 44 5.74 -9.83 -22.36
N VAL A 45 4.67 -10.59 -22.49
CA VAL A 45 4.64 -12.03 -22.23
C VAL A 45 4.91 -12.78 -23.53
N CYS A 46 5.92 -13.62 -23.52
CA CYS A 46 6.30 -14.42 -24.66
C CYS A 46 6.10 -15.91 -24.40
N THR A 47 5.69 -16.66 -25.41
CA THR A 47 5.78 -18.13 -25.39
C THR A 47 6.60 -18.59 -26.58
N TYR A 48 7.34 -19.69 -26.43
CA TYR A 48 7.88 -20.37 -27.60
C TYR A 48 6.76 -21.09 -28.35
N GLU A 49 6.85 -21.10 -29.68
CA GLU A 49 5.97 -21.92 -30.51
C GLU A 49 6.16 -23.40 -30.14
N PRO A 50 5.11 -24.11 -29.69
CA PRO A 50 5.20 -25.54 -29.43
C PRO A 50 5.45 -26.26 -30.74
N THR A 51 6.44 -27.15 -30.79
CA THR A 51 6.77 -27.88 -32.01
C THR A 51 6.46 -29.37 -31.85
N LEU A 52 6.02 -30.00 -32.94
CA LEU A 52 5.67 -31.43 -32.93
C LEU A 52 6.88 -32.33 -32.63
N GLN A 53 8.11 -31.83 -32.82
CA GLN A 53 9.35 -32.56 -32.50
C GLN A 53 9.61 -32.66 -30.99
N GLN A 54 9.01 -31.80 -30.16
CA GLN A 54 9.23 -31.77 -28.72
C GLN A 54 8.54 -32.94 -27.99
N ASP A 55 7.47 -33.48 -28.55
CA ASP A 55 6.71 -34.58 -27.96
C ASP A 55 6.07 -35.44 -29.06
N PRO A 56 6.43 -36.74 -29.17
CA PRO A 56 5.88 -37.64 -30.18
C PRO A 56 4.36 -37.86 -30.04
N TYR A 57 3.77 -37.52 -28.90
CA TYR A 57 2.32 -37.61 -28.67
C TYR A 57 1.59 -36.29 -29.01
N LEU A 58 2.31 -35.18 -29.22
CA LEU A 58 1.72 -33.89 -29.54
C LEU A 58 1.28 -33.85 -31.01
N LYS A 59 0.00 -33.52 -31.22
CA LYS A 59 -0.61 -33.33 -32.54
C LYS A 59 -0.83 -31.85 -32.80
N GLN A 60 -1.09 -31.47 -34.06
CA GLN A 60 -1.31 -30.06 -34.44
C GLN A 60 -2.41 -29.38 -33.61
N TRP A 61 -3.55 -30.05 -33.39
CA TRP A 61 -4.62 -29.51 -32.54
C TRP A 61 -4.17 -29.27 -31.09
N GLY A 62 -3.16 -29.99 -30.62
CA GLY A 62 -2.53 -29.80 -29.32
C GLY A 62 -1.64 -28.57 -29.30
N VAL A 63 -0.86 -28.33 -30.36
CA VAL A 63 -0.08 -27.10 -30.56
C VAL A 63 -0.99 -25.87 -30.57
N ASP A 64 -2.09 -25.93 -31.33
CA ASP A 64 -3.07 -24.85 -31.41
C ASP A 64 -3.69 -24.58 -30.04
N ARG A 65 -4.04 -25.65 -29.31
CA ARG A 65 -4.61 -25.56 -27.96
C ARG A 65 -3.64 -24.97 -26.94
N LEU A 66 -2.37 -25.36 -26.98
CA LEU A 66 -1.33 -24.83 -26.10
C LEU A 66 -1.16 -23.33 -26.32
N SER A 67 -0.96 -22.92 -27.57
CA SER A 67 -0.81 -21.52 -27.96
C SER A 67 -2.04 -20.68 -27.56
N GLU A 68 -3.23 -21.21 -27.80
CA GLU A 68 -4.49 -20.53 -27.48
C GLU A 68 -4.72 -20.43 -25.97
N SER A 69 -4.44 -21.49 -25.21
CA SER A 69 -4.61 -21.48 -23.74
C SER A 69 -3.69 -20.46 -23.09
N THR A 70 -2.45 -20.34 -23.57
CA THR A 70 -1.49 -19.32 -23.10
C THR A 70 -1.99 -17.91 -23.40
N ARG A 71 -2.41 -17.66 -24.65
CA ARG A 71 -2.96 -16.37 -25.07
C ARG A 71 -4.17 -15.97 -24.21
N LEU A 72 -5.08 -16.90 -24.00
CA LEU A 72 -6.30 -16.70 -23.22
C LEU A 72 -6.02 -16.47 -21.73
N ALA A 73 -5.02 -17.13 -21.15
CA ALA A 73 -4.61 -16.92 -19.75
C ALA A 73 -4.02 -15.52 -19.52
N VAL A 74 -3.23 -15.01 -20.47
CA VAL A 74 -2.75 -13.61 -20.45
C VAL A 74 -3.93 -12.63 -20.54
N GLN A 75 -4.88 -12.92 -21.43
CA GLN A 75 -6.08 -12.11 -21.56
C GLN A 75 -6.97 -12.13 -20.32
N ASP A 76 -7.02 -13.23 -19.56
CA ASP A 76 -7.79 -13.30 -18.31
C ASP A 76 -7.29 -12.27 -17.31
N TRP A 77 -5.96 -12.21 -17.08
CA TRP A 77 -5.36 -11.24 -16.18
C TRP A 77 -5.55 -9.79 -16.65
N GLN A 78 -5.26 -9.51 -17.93
CA GLN A 78 -5.49 -8.18 -18.48
C GLN A 78 -6.94 -7.73 -18.30
N SER A 79 -7.90 -8.59 -18.65
CA SER A 79 -9.33 -8.28 -18.56
C SER A 79 -9.77 -8.07 -17.12
N ALA A 80 -9.30 -8.91 -16.18
CA ALA A 80 -9.60 -8.79 -14.77
C ALA A 80 -9.09 -7.46 -14.18
N LEU A 81 -7.85 -7.07 -14.49
CA LEU A 81 -7.25 -5.83 -13.99
C LEU A 81 -7.95 -4.58 -14.55
N GLN A 82 -8.42 -4.64 -15.80
CA GLN A 82 -9.11 -3.54 -16.50
C GLN A 82 -10.61 -3.44 -16.19
N GLN A 83 -11.23 -4.45 -15.59
CA GLN A 83 -12.69 -4.57 -15.46
C GLN A 83 -13.34 -3.35 -14.80
N TYR A 84 -12.70 -2.83 -13.75
CA TYR A 84 -13.20 -1.71 -12.95
C TYR A 84 -12.48 -0.38 -13.23
N GLU A 85 -11.60 -0.35 -14.24
CA GLU A 85 -10.86 0.84 -14.63
C GLU A 85 -11.66 1.76 -15.54
N LYS A 86 -11.46 3.07 -15.38
CA LYS A 86 -11.92 4.08 -16.34
C LYS A 86 -11.31 3.81 -17.70
N ARG A 87 -12.01 4.20 -18.77
CA ARG A 87 -11.59 3.92 -20.15
C ARG A 87 -10.16 4.40 -20.44
N GLU A 88 -9.82 5.61 -20.01
CA GLU A 88 -8.46 6.16 -20.17
C GLU A 88 -7.38 5.41 -19.37
N ALA A 89 -7.73 4.77 -18.25
CA ALA A 89 -6.80 4.07 -17.37
C ALA A 89 -6.60 2.59 -17.74
N ARG A 90 -7.43 2.01 -18.62
CA ARG A 90 -7.30 0.57 -18.98
C ARG A 90 -5.96 0.21 -19.60
N ASP A 91 -5.39 1.10 -20.39
CA ASP A 91 -4.09 0.86 -21.06
C ASP A 91 -2.91 0.75 -20.07
N ASN A 92 -3.10 1.24 -18.84
CA ASN A 92 -2.12 1.12 -17.77
C ASN A 92 -1.94 -0.33 -17.29
N TRP A 93 -2.93 -1.18 -17.54
CA TRP A 93 -2.94 -2.61 -17.20
C TRP A 93 -2.80 -3.51 -18.42
N ARG A 94 -2.26 -2.99 -19.53
CA ARG A 94 -2.07 -3.77 -20.75
C ARG A 94 -0.93 -4.78 -20.55
N ILE A 95 -1.19 -6.02 -20.97
CA ILE A 95 -0.22 -7.10 -21.03
C ILE A 95 -0.10 -7.51 -22.50
N ASP A 96 1.06 -7.24 -23.09
CA ASP A 96 1.32 -7.57 -24.49
C ASP A 96 1.71 -9.05 -24.60
N TYR A 97 1.29 -9.73 -25.66
CA TYR A 97 1.56 -11.16 -25.86
C TYR A 97 2.17 -11.44 -27.24
N LYS A 98 3.23 -12.25 -27.28
CA LYS A 98 3.89 -12.68 -28.53
C LYS A 98 4.25 -14.17 -28.50
N VAL A 99 3.95 -14.88 -29.59
CA VAL A 99 4.51 -16.20 -29.86
C VAL A 99 5.86 -16.01 -30.56
N LEU A 100 6.92 -16.59 -30.00
CA LEU A 100 8.27 -16.55 -30.55
C LEU A 100 8.45 -17.73 -31.51
N SER A 101 8.69 -17.40 -32.77
CA SER A 101 9.09 -18.35 -33.82
C SER A 101 10.58 -18.72 -33.71
N GLU A 102 11.02 -19.74 -34.44
CA GLU A 102 12.45 -20.09 -34.52
C GLU A 102 13.32 -18.92 -35.01
N LYS A 103 12.83 -18.10 -35.95
CA LYS A 103 13.53 -16.89 -36.40
C LYS A 103 13.69 -15.85 -35.30
N ASP A 104 12.70 -15.71 -34.42
CA ASP A 104 12.80 -14.81 -33.27
C ASP A 104 13.89 -15.28 -32.29
N ARG A 105 14.06 -16.60 -32.13
CA ARG A 105 15.11 -17.20 -31.31
C ARG A 105 16.50 -16.95 -31.88
N GLU A 106 16.66 -17.17 -33.19
CA GLU A 106 17.91 -16.90 -33.92
C GLU A 106 18.30 -15.42 -33.83
N SER A 107 17.31 -14.53 -33.84
CA SER A 107 17.49 -13.08 -33.72
C SER A 107 17.63 -12.58 -32.28
N ASN A 108 17.61 -13.49 -31.29
CA ASN A 108 17.68 -13.19 -29.85
C ASN A 108 16.60 -12.19 -29.37
N LEU A 109 15.39 -12.24 -29.94
CA LEU A 109 14.29 -11.33 -29.59
C LEU A 109 13.61 -11.69 -28.26
N GLN A 110 13.93 -12.86 -27.68
CA GLN A 110 13.49 -13.24 -26.34
C GLN A 110 13.94 -12.27 -25.24
N LYS A 111 15.00 -11.49 -25.49
CA LYS A 111 15.52 -10.48 -24.54
C LYS A 111 14.55 -9.32 -24.29
N ASP A 112 13.61 -9.10 -25.21
CA ASP A 112 12.62 -8.03 -25.10
C ASP A 112 11.42 -8.44 -24.23
N CYS A 113 11.30 -9.74 -23.93
CA CYS A 113 10.23 -10.31 -23.12
C CYS A 113 10.48 -10.08 -21.63
N ASN A 114 9.43 -9.69 -20.90
CA ASN A 114 9.47 -9.57 -19.44
C ASN A 114 9.10 -10.89 -18.76
N VAL A 115 8.23 -11.67 -19.40
CA VAL A 115 7.83 -13.00 -18.95
C VAL A 115 8.00 -13.97 -20.12
N ILE A 116 8.59 -15.14 -19.86
CA ILE A 116 8.72 -16.21 -20.84
C ILE A 116 7.97 -17.43 -20.33
N ILE A 117 7.05 -17.97 -21.14
CA ILE A 117 6.31 -19.19 -20.88
C ILE A 117 6.95 -20.31 -21.72
N GLN A 118 7.49 -21.31 -21.04
CA GLN A 118 8.05 -22.53 -21.62
C GLN A 118 7.05 -23.67 -21.44
N LEU A 119 6.62 -24.25 -22.55
CA LEU A 119 5.70 -25.36 -22.58
C LEU A 119 6.51 -26.65 -22.78
N ASN A 120 6.54 -27.50 -21.74
CA ASN A 120 7.27 -28.76 -21.74
C ASN A 120 6.27 -29.92 -21.60
N SER A 121 6.58 -31.07 -22.19
CA SER A 121 5.71 -32.25 -22.06
C SER A 121 5.67 -32.75 -20.61
N ILE A 122 6.84 -32.90 -19.99
CA ILE A 122 7.02 -33.36 -18.60
C ILE A 122 8.22 -32.64 -17.95
N PRO A 123 8.34 -32.65 -16.61
CA PRO A 123 9.54 -32.18 -15.92
C PRO A 123 10.76 -33.03 -16.27
N LEU A 124 11.94 -32.40 -16.32
CA LEU A 124 13.21 -33.09 -16.55
C LEU A 124 13.67 -33.87 -15.32
N GLU A 125 13.44 -33.33 -14.12
CA GLU A 125 13.82 -34.00 -12.88
C GLU A 125 12.73 -34.97 -12.40
N GLN A 126 13.13 -36.21 -12.10
CA GLN A 126 12.20 -37.30 -11.77
C GLN A 126 11.46 -37.08 -10.44
N ASN A 127 12.04 -36.32 -9.50
CA ASN A 127 11.41 -35.94 -8.23
C ASN A 127 10.21 -34.98 -8.41
N GLU A 128 10.17 -34.19 -9.49
CA GLU A 128 9.06 -33.29 -9.83
C GLU A 128 7.92 -34.03 -10.56
N TRP A 129 8.16 -35.27 -11.02
CA TRP A 129 7.17 -36.01 -11.78
C TRP A 129 5.87 -36.17 -10.99
N TYR A 130 4.76 -35.90 -11.67
CA TYR A 130 3.39 -36.03 -11.15
C TYR A 130 3.00 -35.04 -10.04
N ARG A 131 3.93 -34.19 -9.58
CA ARG A 131 3.70 -33.23 -8.48
C ARG A 131 3.51 -31.80 -8.96
N THR A 132 4.11 -31.47 -10.10
CA THR A 132 4.19 -30.10 -10.61
C THR A 132 3.55 -30.01 -11.99
N LEU A 133 2.60 -29.10 -12.16
CA LEU A 133 2.01 -28.77 -13.47
C LEU A 133 2.52 -27.44 -14.03
N GLY A 134 2.97 -26.56 -13.14
CA GLY A 134 3.50 -25.25 -13.45
C GLY A 134 4.50 -24.84 -12.38
N VAL A 135 5.46 -24.00 -12.76
CA VAL A 135 6.36 -23.34 -11.83
C VAL A 135 6.81 -22.01 -12.39
N THR A 136 6.90 -21.01 -11.53
CA THR A 136 7.37 -19.68 -11.86
C THR A 136 8.67 -19.37 -11.15
N TYR A 137 9.69 -18.98 -11.92
CA TYR A 137 10.98 -18.48 -11.43
C TYR A 137 11.05 -16.97 -11.66
N THR A 138 11.06 -16.20 -10.59
CA THR A 138 11.22 -14.75 -10.65
C THR A 138 12.68 -14.37 -10.87
N ASN A 139 12.96 -13.35 -11.71
CA ASN A 139 14.32 -12.88 -11.99
C ASN A 139 15.28 -14.02 -12.39
N TYR A 140 14.82 -14.85 -13.35
CA TYR A 140 15.54 -16.02 -13.82
C TYR A 140 16.94 -15.64 -14.32
N ASN A 141 17.98 -16.33 -13.82
CA ASN A 141 19.39 -16.07 -14.12
C ASN A 141 19.83 -14.60 -13.90
N ASN A 142 19.20 -13.87 -12.97
CA ASN A 142 19.47 -12.45 -12.70
C ASN A 142 19.25 -11.53 -13.92
N THR A 143 18.41 -11.93 -14.87
CA THR A 143 18.15 -11.17 -16.11
C THR A 143 17.03 -10.15 -15.98
N GLY A 144 16.27 -10.16 -14.88
CA GLY A 144 15.04 -9.39 -14.71
C GLY A 144 13.82 -10.02 -15.40
N VAL A 145 13.97 -11.17 -16.07
CA VAL A 145 12.89 -11.90 -16.73
C VAL A 145 12.27 -12.93 -15.79
N ASN A 146 10.94 -13.03 -15.78
CA ASN A 146 10.24 -14.11 -15.08
C ASN A 146 10.06 -15.29 -16.03
N LEU A 147 10.52 -16.49 -15.62
CA LEU A 147 10.38 -17.71 -16.40
C LEU A 147 9.27 -18.57 -15.81
N ILE A 148 8.25 -18.86 -16.62
CA ILE A 148 7.19 -19.81 -16.29
C ILE A 148 7.46 -21.10 -17.07
N LYS A 149 7.47 -22.25 -16.38
CA LYS A 149 7.45 -23.57 -17.02
C LYS A 149 6.10 -24.21 -16.78
N ILE A 150 5.50 -24.76 -17.83
CA ILE A 150 4.23 -25.48 -17.80
C ILE A 150 4.47 -26.88 -18.32
N TYR A 151 3.90 -27.88 -17.63
CA TYR A 151 3.99 -29.28 -17.99
C TYR A 151 2.62 -29.75 -18.48
N TYR A 152 2.50 -29.99 -19.79
CA TYR A 152 1.20 -30.12 -20.42
C TYR A 152 0.68 -31.56 -20.58
N ARG A 153 1.47 -32.60 -20.31
CA ARG A 153 0.96 -33.98 -20.36
C ARG A 153 0.10 -34.28 -19.14
N ASP A 154 -1.05 -34.90 -19.37
CA ASP A 154 -1.97 -35.27 -18.29
C ASP A 154 -1.36 -36.35 -17.39
N VAL A 155 -1.62 -36.26 -16.09
CA VAL A 155 -1.19 -37.25 -15.11
C VAL A 155 -2.39 -38.13 -14.78
N LYS A 156 -2.25 -39.43 -15.01
CA LYS A 156 -3.29 -40.42 -14.71
C LYS A 156 -2.73 -41.56 -13.88
N ILE A 157 -3.62 -42.40 -13.36
CA ILE A 157 -3.24 -43.65 -12.72
C ILE A 157 -3.12 -44.72 -13.80
N CYS A 158 -1.90 -45.22 -14.02
CA CYS A 158 -1.64 -46.36 -14.88
C CYS A 158 -1.62 -47.64 -14.06
N GLN A 159 -2.16 -48.71 -14.64
CA GLN A 159 -2.03 -50.05 -14.11
C GLN A 159 -0.83 -50.73 -14.76
N THR A 160 0.13 -51.18 -13.95
CA THR A 160 1.18 -52.09 -14.39
C THR A 160 0.96 -53.44 -13.72
N ARG A 161 1.28 -54.52 -14.42
CA ARG A 161 1.03 -55.88 -13.93
C ARG A 161 2.33 -56.69 -13.98
N ASP A 162 2.64 -57.38 -12.91
CA ASP A 162 3.62 -58.48 -12.90
C ASP A 162 2.90 -59.83 -12.74
N GLU A 163 3.67 -60.92 -12.59
CA GLU A 163 3.13 -62.28 -12.49
C GLU A 163 2.18 -62.48 -11.30
N HIS A 164 2.27 -61.66 -10.24
CA HIS A 164 1.56 -61.83 -8.98
C HIS A 164 0.67 -60.64 -8.57
N TYR A 165 0.96 -59.42 -9.03
CA TYR A 165 0.32 -58.19 -8.56
C TYR A 165 -0.03 -57.21 -9.68
N ILE A 166 -1.03 -56.36 -9.40
CA ILE A 166 -1.39 -55.18 -10.18
C ILE A 166 -0.99 -53.96 -9.35
N TYR A 167 -0.12 -53.12 -9.90
CA TYR A 167 0.28 -51.84 -9.31
C TYR A 167 -0.47 -50.70 -9.99
N ASN A 168 -0.92 -49.75 -9.19
CA ASN A 168 -1.58 -48.54 -9.66
C ASN A 168 -0.65 -47.36 -9.36
N ASN A 169 0.12 -46.92 -10.35
CA ASN A 169 1.11 -45.86 -10.19
C ASN A 169 0.73 -44.64 -11.05
N PRO A 170 1.02 -43.40 -10.59
CA PRO A 170 0.93 -42.22 -11.45
C PRO A 170 1.81 -42.36 -12.69
N CYS A 171 1.30 -41.92 -13.83
CA CYS A 171 2.00 -41.94 -15.11
C CYS A 171 1.54 -40.77 -15.97
N TYR A 172 2.33 -40.41 -16.98
CA TYR A 172 1.92 -39.44 -17.99
C TYR A 172 1.11 -40.13 -19.09
N GLY A 173 -0.09 -39.62 -19.35
CA GLY A 173 -0.94 -40.05 -20.45
C GLY A 173 -0.46 -39.53 -21.80
N GLU A 174 -0.87 -40.17 -22.89
CA GLU A 174 -0.63 -39.69 -24.26
C GLU A 174 -1.42 -38.41 -24.58
N ASP A 175 -2.42 -38.10 -23.77
CA ASP A 175 -3.23 -36.90 -23.90
C ASP A 175 -2.56 -35.70 -23.21
N ILE A 176 -2.79 -34.52 -23.78
CA ILE A 176 -2.50 -33.26 -23.11
C ILE A 176 -3.58 -32.95 -22.07
N LEU A 177 -3.22 -32.16 -21.06
CA LEU A 177 -4.16 -31.61 -20.08
C LEU A 177 -5.39 -31.06 -20.79
N ILE A 178 -6.57 -31.40 -20.28
CA ILE A 178 -7.83 -30.84 -20.76
C ILE A 178 -7.71 -29.30 -20.69
N SER A 179 -8.18 -28.61 -21.72
CA SER A 179 -7.93 -27.17 -21.96
C SER A 179 -8.16 -26.29 -20.72
N GLU A 180 -9.14 -26.66 -19.91
CA GLU A 180 -9.46 -25.99 -18.66
C GLU A 180 -8.34 -26.10 -17.61
N LYS A 181 -7.82 -27.30 -17.34
CA LYS A 181 -6.70 -27.50 -16.40
C LYS A 181 -5.46 -26.74 -16.87
N LEU A 182 -5.17 -26.82 -18.17
CA LEU A 182 -4.04 -26.16 -18.77
C LEU A 182 -4.14 -24.63 -18.61
N ARG A 183 -5.25 -24.02 -19.03
CA ARG A 183 -5.46 -22.57 -18.91
C ARG A 183 -5.42 -22.12 -17.46
N THR A 184 -6.11 -22.80 -16.54
CA THR A 184 -6.09 -22.47 -15.11
C THR A 184 -4.67 -22.52 -14.53
N THR A 185 -3.88 -23.54 -14.89
CA THR A 185 -2.47 -23.65 -14.46
C THR A 185 -1.66 -22.47 -14.99
N ILE A 186 -1.76 -22.15 -16.28
CA ILE A 186 -1.04 -21.02 -16.86
C ILE A 186 -1.46 -19.70 -16.18
N THR A 187 -2.76 -19.49 -15.96
CA THR A 187 -3.26 -18.29 -15.29
C THR A 187 -2.73 -18.19 -13.85
N HIS A 188 -2.65 -19.29 -13.10
CA HIS A 188 -2.04 -19.32 -11.78
C HIS A 188 -0.56 -18.89 -11.82
N GLU A 189 0.23 -19.49 -12.72
CA GLU A 189 1.65 -19.15 -12.85
C GLU A 189 1.88 -17.70 -13.31
N ILE A 190 1.01 -17.15 -14.16
CA ILE A 190 1.07 -15.72 -14.50
C ILE A 190 0.83 -14.88 -13.25
N GLY A 191 -0.03 -15.30 -12.32
CA GLY A 191 -0.23 -14.61 -11.04
C GLY A 191 1.07 -14.48 -10.24
N HIS A 192 1.88 -15.53 -10.19
CA HIS A 192 3.23 -15.47 -9.61
C HIS A 192 4.14 -14.50 -10.37
N ALA A 193 4.12 -14.52 -11.70
CA ALA A 193 4.92 -13.62 -12.50
C ALA A 193 4.51 -12.14 -12.37
N LEU A 194 3.26 -11.86 -11.98
CA LEU A 194 2.74 -10.53 -11.65
C LEU A 194 2.99 -10.12 -10.20
N GLY A 195 3.52 -11.02 -9.36
CA GLY A 195 3.97 -10.68 -8.02
C GLY A 195 3.24 -11.39 -6.87
N LEU A 196 2.28 -12.27 -7.16
CA LEU A 196 1.46 -12.92 -6.12
C LEU A 196 2.15 -14.16 -5.56
N GLY A 197 2.01 -14.41 -4.26
CA GLY A 197 2.30 -15.71 -3.66
C GLY A 197 1.09 -16.64 -3.66
N HIS A 198 1.22 -17.80 -3.01
CA HIS A 198 0.06 -18.67 -2.79
C HIS A 198 -0.91 -18.07 -1.78
N TYR A 199 -2.20 -18.27 -2.00
CA TYR A 199 -3.26 -17.99 -1.03
C TYR A 199 -3.48 -19.25 -0.18
N GLN A 200 -3.00 -19.24 1.06
CA GLN A 200 -2.94 -20.46 1.88
C GLN A 200 -3.50 -20.24 3.28
N ALA A 201 -4.43 -21.11 3.69
CA ALA A 201 -4.89 -21.17 5.07
C ALA A 201 -3.84 -21.83 5.98
N ASP A 202 -3.77 -21.40 7.23
CA ASP A 202 -2.98 -22.07 8.27
C ASP A 202 -3.48 -23.51 8.56
N ASP A 203 -4.78 -23.77 8.36
CA ASP A 203 -5.37 -25.11 8.43
C ASP A 203 -5.22 -25.90 7.10
N PRO A 204 -4.43 -26.99 7.06
CA PRO A 204 -4.25 -27.80 5.84
C PRO A 204 -5.54 -28.40 5.30
N ARG A 205 -6.55 -28.65 6.14
CA ARG A 205 -7.83 -29.25 5.72
C ARG A 205 -8.63 -28.29 4.85
N VAL A 206 -8.53 -26.99 5.13
CA VAL A 206 -9.15 -25.94 4.32
C VAL A 206 -8.49 -25.89 2.94
N ASN A 207 -7.16 -25.91 2.89
CA ASN A 207 -6.41 -25.96 1.62
C ASN A 207 -6.79 -27.20 0.78
N VAL A 208 -6.91 -28.37 1.41
CA VAL A 208 -7.36 -29.60 0.73
C VAL A 208 -8.80 -29.47 0.22
N ALA A 209 -9.70 -28.81 0.98
CA ALA A 209 -11.08 -28.60 0.56
C ALA A 209 -11.18 -27.71 -0.69
N TRP A 210 -10.38 -26.63 -0.76
CA TRP A 210 -10.24 -25.81 -1.96
C TRP A 210 -9.64 -26.60 -3.13
N ALA A 211 -8.55 -27.33 -2.88
CA ALA A 211 -7.87 -28.11 -3.91
C ALA A 211 -8.78 -29.16 -4.56
N LYS A 212 -9.61 -29.85 -3.76
CA LYS A 212 -10.55 -30.90 -4.21
C LYS A 212 -11.89 -30.38 -4.69
N GLY A 213 -12.16 -29.07 -4.58
CA GLY A 213 -13.44 -28.49 -5.00
C GLY A 213 -14.61 -28.82 -4.08
N GLY A 214 -14.34 -29.17 -2.83
CA GLY A 214 -15.37 -29.26 -1.80
C GLY A 214 -15.95 -27.89 -1.43
N VAL A 215 -15.19 -26.82 -1.66
CA VAL A 215 -15.56 -25.41 -1.44
C VAL A 215 -14.96 -24.55 -2.56
N ASP A 216 -15.65 -23.48 -2.97
CA ASP A 216 -15.09 -22.50 -3.93
C ASP A 216 -13.83 -21.86 -3.35
N ALA A 217 -12.75 -21.88 -4.13
CA ALA A 217 -11.50 -21.28 -3.70
C ALA A 217 -11.63 -19.75 -3.79
N PRO A 218 -11.21 -19.02 -2.74
CA PRO A 218 -11.34 -17.55 -2.70
C PRO A 218 -10.35 -16.82 -3.61
N SER A 219 -9.41 -17.53 -4.23
CA SER A 219 -8.33 -16.97 -5.05
C SER A 219 -7.89 -17.98 -6.11
N ILE A 220 -7.48 -17.51 -7.29
CA ILE A 220 -6.80 -18.37 -8.26
C ILE A 220 -5.44 -18.88 -7.75
N MET A 221 -4.86 -18.17 -6.79
CA MET A 221 -3.57 -18.49 -6.16
C MET A 221 -3.71 -19.48 -5.00
N ALA A 222 -4.91 -19.98 -4.71
CA ALA A 222 -5.08 -21.02 -3.71
C ALA A 222 -4.35 -22.31 -4.14
N VAL A 223 -3.81 -23.05 -3.15
CA VAL A 223 -3.14 -24.33 -3.41
C VAL A 223 -4.13 -25.26 -4.12
N PHE A 224 -3.85 -25.60 -5.38
CA PHE A 224 -4.78 -26.37 -6.21
C PHE A 224 -4.30 -27.81 -6.41
N SER A 225 -5.27 -28.73 -6.53
CA SER A 225 -5.05 -30.05 -7.11
C SER A 225 -5.78 -30.13 -8.44
N GLN A 226 -5.38 -31.11 -9.26
CA GLN A 226 -5.90 -31.34 -10.61
C GLN A 226 -7.43 -31.54 -10.69
N GLU A 227 -8.12 -31.67 -9.55
CA GLU A 227 -9.53 -32.04 -9.45
C GLU A 227 -10.48 -30.83 -9.54
N ASN A 228 -10.01 -29.60 -9.22
CA ASN A 228 -10.87 -28.42 -9.10
C ASN A 228 -10.58 -27.26 -10.09
N SER A 229 -9.95 -27.54 -11.22
CA SER A 229 -9.55 -26.48 -12.18
C SER A 229 -10.69 -25.58 -12.68
N LYS A 230 -11.94 -26.05 -12.59
CA LYS A 230 -13.19 -25.34 -12.95
C LYS A 230 -13.52 -24.14 -12.07
N LEU A 231 -13.27 -24.26 -10.78
CA LEU A 231 -13.66 -23.27 -9.78
C LEU A 231 -12.54 -22.26 -9.50
N MET A 232 -11.30 -22.64 -9.80
CA MET A 232 -10.11 -21.80 -9.69
C MET A 232 -10.11 -20.72 -10.79
N LYS A 233 -10.52 -19.51 -10.42
CA LYS A 233 -10.59 -18.34 -11.31
C LYS A 233 -10.03 -17.12 -10.59
N ILE A 234 -9.60 -16.11 -11.35
CA ILE A 234 -9.20 -14.82 -10.78
C ILE A 234 -10.39 -14.24 -10.02
N LYS A 235 -10.20 -13.87 -8.76
CA LYS A 235 -11.21 -13.27 -7.88
C LYS A 235 -10.84 -11.82 -7.53
N PRO A 236 -11.76 -11.01 -6.99
CA PRO A 236 -11.47 -9.62 -6.60
C PRO A 236 -10.26 -9.47 -5.67
N ILE A 237 -10.05 -10.41 -4.74
CA ILE A 237 -8.90 -10.37 -3.83
C ILE A 237 -7.56 -10.46 -4.56
N ASP A 238 -7.50 -11.17 -5.69
CA ASP A 238 -6.30 -11.27 -6.52
C ASP A 238 -6.00 -9.95 -7.22
N ILE A 239 -7.05 -9.31 -7.74
CA ILE A 239 -6.97 -8.00 -8.41
C ILE A 239 -6.51 -6.94 -7.41
N GLU A 240 -7.13 -6.88 -6.22
CA GLU A 240 -6.76 -5.95 -5.15
C GLU A 240 -5.31 -6.15 -4.73
N LYS A 241 -4.88 -7.41 -4.58
CA LYS A 241 -3.50 -7.73 -4.22
C LYS A 241 -2.51 -7.28 -5.29
N ILE A 242 -2.77 -7.52 -6.58
CA ILE A 242 -1.94 -6.98 -7.66
C ILE A 242 -1.92 -5.46 -7.62
N LYS A 243 -3.07 -4.81 -7.48
CA LYS A 243 -3.14 -3.33 -7.41
C LYS A 243 -2.38 -2.75 -6.23
N SER A 244 -2.17 -3.51 -5.15
CA SER A 244 -1.32 -3.10 -4.03
C SER A 244 0.19 -3.19 -4.31
N ILE A 245 0.60 -3.95 -5.33
CA ILE A 245 2.01 -4.10 -5.74
C ILE A 245 2.43 -2.96 -6.69
N TYR A 246 1.51 -2.53 -7.54
CA TYR A 246 1.76 -1.57 -8.61
C TYR A 246 1.24 -0.17 -8.29
N THR A 247 1.53 0.79 -9.17
CA THR A 247 1.09 2.18 -9.00
C THR A 247 -0.37 2.37 -9.45
N PRO A 248 -1.00 3.52 -9.14
CA PRO A 248 -2.28 3.89 -9.77
C PRO A 248 -2.24 3.90 -11.32
N ASN A 249 -1.04 4.03 -11.91
CA ASN A 249 -0.79 3.92 -13.34
C ASN A 249 -0.49 2.49 -13.80
N GLY A 250 -0.92 1.48 -13.03
CA GLY A 250 -0.78 0.07 -13.35
C GLY A 250 0.68 -0.34 -13.54
N PHE A 251 0.98 -1.02 -14.64
CA PHE A 251 2.32 -1.49 -14.96
C PHE A 251 3.28 -0.37 -15.37
N LYS A 252 2.79 0.84 -15.64
CA LYS A 252 3.65 1.94 -16.06
C LYS A 252 4.29 2.56 -14.83
N ALA A 253 5.62 2.71 -14.89
CA ALA A 253 6.34 3.53 -13.94
C ALA A 253 5.80 4.96 -14.00
N ILE A 254 5.75 5.59 -12.84
CA ILE A 254 5.58 7.03 -12.75
C ILE A 254 6.85 7.63 -13.37
N SER A 255 6.71 8.38 -14.46
CA SER A 255 7.83 9.09 -15.10
C SER A 255 8.65 9.82 -14.04
N GLU A 256 9.97 9.67 -14.01
CA GLU A 256 10.86 10.46 -13.14
C GLU A 256 10.70 11.98 -13.37
N SER A 257 10.16 12.41 -14.52
CA SER A 257 9.82 13.82 -14.77
C SER A 257 8.54 14.28 -14.06
N LEU A 258 7.80 13.36 -13.45
CA LEU A 258 6.58 13.53 -12.69
C LEU A 258 6.73 12.71 -11.40
N VAL A 259 7.72 13.02 -10.57
CA VAL A 259 7.53 12.83 -9.12
C VAL A 259 6.39 13.78 -8.74
N SER A 260 5.15 13.39 -9.03
CA SER A 260 4.00 13.91 -8.31
C SER A 260 4.29 13.51 -6.88
N LYS A 261 4.64 14.48 -6.04
CA LYS A 261 4.82 14.28 -4.61
C LYS A 261 3.62 13.45 -4.14
N THR A 262 3.85 12.24 -3.63
CA THR A 262 2.75 11.42 -3.10
C THR A 262 2.06 12.14 -1.93
N PHE A 263 2.83 12.94 -1.22
CA PHE A 263 2.37 13.80 -0.15
C PHE A 263 2.46 15.26 -0.59
N GLU A 264 1.31 15.92 -0.71
CA GLU A 264 1.27 17.38 -0.82
C GLU A 264 1.77 18.02 0.49
N SER A 265 1.47 17.38 1.63
CA SER A 265 2.01 17.75 2.94
C SER A 265 2.15 16.54 3.85
N PHE A 266 3.14 16.62 4.75
CA PHE A 266 3.31 15.75 5.91
C PHE A 266 3.96 16.57 7.02
N SER A 267 3.27 16.72 8.14
CA SER A 267 3.67 17.62 9.21
C SER A 267 3.22 17.15 10.59
N VAL A 268 3.88 17.70 11.59
CA VAL A 268 3.52 17.62 13.00
C VAL A 268 3.08 19.00 13.47
N ASP A 269 2.11 19.10 14.39
CA ASP A 269 1.51 20.37 14.79
C ASP A 269 2.47 21.29 15.56
N LYS A 270 3.47 20.74 16.24
CA LYS A 270 4.52 21.49 16.94
C LYS A 270 5.89 20.82 16.73
N PRO A 271 6.99 21.59 16.65
CA PRO A 271 8.33 21.03 16.58
C PRO A 271 8.81 20.50 17.95
N GLU A 272 8.20 20.94 19.05
CA GLU A 272 8.64 20.63 20.42
C GLU A 272 7.44 20.44 21.35
N TYR A 273 7.55 19.48 22.27
CA TYR A 273 6.54 19.16 23.28
C TYR A 273 7.19 19.04 24.66
N HIS A 274 6.51 19.58 25.66
CA HIS A 274 6.96 19.57 27.05
C HIS A 274 6.06 18.66 27.88
N ILE A 275 6.65 17.65 28.51
CA ILE A 275 5.90 16.74 29.37
C ILE A 275 5.55 17.47 30.67
N LYS A 276 4.26 17.74 30.86
CA LYS A 276 3.70 18.34 32.09
C LYS A 276 2.98 17.27 32.91
N ASN A 277 3.13 17.32 34.23
CA ASN A 277 2.51 16.34 35.13
C ASN A 277 0.97 16.39 35.13
N ASP A 278 0.36 17.49 34.72
CA ASP A 278 -1.08 17.75 34.96
C ASP A 278 -1.95 17.95 33.68
N MET A 279 -1.39 17.86 32.47
CA MET A 279 -2.16 17.94 31.22
C MET A 279 -1.65 16.92 30.19
N ALA A 280 -2.56 16.13 29.61
CA ALA A 280 -2.24 15.28 28.47
C ALA A 280 -2.11 16.17 27.22
N ASP A 281 -0.88 16.41 26.78
CA ASP A 281 -0.62 17.03 25.48
C ASP A 281 -0.72 15.97 24.37
N MET A 282 -1.15 16.38 23.18
CA MET A 282 -1.38 15.48 22.05
C MET A 282 -0.51 15.92 20.88
N ILE A 283 0.34 15.02 20.40
CA ILE A 283 1.06 15.21 19.14
C ILE A 283 0.08 14.89 18.02
N THR A 284 -0.18 15.87 17.16
CA THR A 284 -1.04 15.68 15.99
C THR A 284 -0.19 15.61 14.74
N ILE A 285 -0.22 14.46 14.08
CA ILE A 285 0.45 14.23 12.80
C ILE A 285 -0.62 14.34 11.71
N THR A 286 -0.36 15.15 10.70
CA THR A 286 -1.28 15.40 9.59
C THR A 286 -0.56 15.37 8.26
N GLY A 287 -1.28 15.00 7.22
CA GLY A 287 -0.80 15.17 5.85
C GLY A 287 -1.91 15.09 4.83
N ILE A 288 -1.56 15.48 3.61
CA ILE A 288 -2.43 15.45 2.45
C ILE A 288 -1.76 14.57 1.40
N VAL A 289 -2.46 13.52 0.98
CA VAL A 289 -2.06 12.70 -0.16
C VAL A 289 -2.50 13.42 -1.43
N THR A 290 -1.67 13.45 -2.47
CA THR A 290 -2.08 14.06 -3.73
C THR A 290 -3.27 13.33 -4.35
N ASN A 291 -4.12 14.07 -5.07
CA ASN A 291 -5.28 13.49 -5.73
C ASN A 291 -4.91 12.38 -6.72
N GLU A 292 -3.75 12.50 -7.37
CA GLU A 292 -3.22 11.47 -8.28
C GLU A 292 -2.80 10.19 -7.57
N ALA A 293 -2.34 10.29 -6.32
CA ALA A 293 -1.93 9.16 -5.51
C ALA A 293 -3.09 8.54 -4.71
N PHE A 294 -4.16 9.29 -4.43
CA PHE A 294 -5.23 8.85 -3.54
C PHE A 294 -5.93 7.57 -4.01
N SER A 295 -6.16 6.65 -3.06
CA SER A 295 -6.80 5.35 -3.30
C SER A 295 -7.69 5.00 -2.11
N ARG A 296 -8.96 4.69 -2.39
CA ARG A 296 -9.98 4.57 -1.34
C ARG A 296 -9.70 3.35 -0.45
N GLY A 297 -9.69 3.59 0.86
CA GLY A 297 -9.53 2.53 1.86
C GLY A 297 -8.08 2.14 2.16
N GLN A 298 -7.10 2.77 1.50
CA GLN A 298 -5.68 2.61 1.85
C GLN A 298 -5.31 3.49 3.04
N ASN A 299 -4.40 2.99 3.88
CA ASN A 299 -3.84 3.73 5.01
C ASN A 299 -2.46 4.26 4.64
N VAL A 300 -2.11 5.41 5.22
CA VAL A 300 -0.72 5.87 5.33
C VAL A 300 -0.07 5.10 6.46
N LEU A 301 1.09 4.51 6.18
CA LEU A 301 1.96 3.89 7.19
C LEU A 301 2.98 4.94 7.63
N ILE A 302 2.97 5.29 8.90
CA ILE A 302 3.88 6.28 9.47
C ILE A 302 4.90 5.54 10.30
N THR A 303 6.15 5.53 9.86
CA THR A 303 7.27 5.02 10.64
C THR A 303 7.73 6.10 11.61
N GLN A 304 7.60 5.83 12.91
CA GLN A 304 8.12 6.65 14.00
C GLN A 304 9.42 6.05 14.52
N THR A 305 10.52 6.79 14.39
CA THR A 305 11.80 6.45 15.02
C THR A 305 11.90 7.16 16.36
N PHE A 306 12.10 6.37 17.42
CA PHE A 306 12.25 6.83 18.80
C PHE A 306 13.68 7.30 19.09
N PRO A 307 13.92 8.08 20.17
CA PRO A 307 15.24 8.60 20.51
C PRO A 307 16.34 7.55 20.77
N ASP A 308 15.99 6.31 21.12
CA ASP A 308 16.92 5.19 21.26
C ASP A 308 17.17 4.42 19.94
N GLY A 309 16.52 4.83 18.86
CA GLY A 309 16.66 4.29 17.51
C GLY A 309 15.72 3.12 17.17
N HIS A 310 14.82 2.69 18.06
CA HIS A 310 13.79 1.72 17.66
C HIS A 310 12.70 2.39 16.82
N ASN A 311 12.02 1.61 15.98
CA ASN A 311 10.95 2.09 15.11
C ASN A 311 9.60 1.48 15.49
N GLU A 312 8.53 2.25 15.44
CA GLU A 312 7.15 1.77 15.46
C GLU A 312 6.39 2.24 14.22
N GLU A 313 5.42 1.46 13.78
CA GLU A 313 4.57 1.80 12.63
C GLU A 313 3.16 2.18 13.12
N LEU A 314 2.72 3.39 12.76
CA LEU A 314 1.38 3.89 12.99
C LEU A 314 0.57 3.85 11.70
N LYS A 315 -0.73 3.61 11.79
CA LYS A 315 -1.63 3.53 10.62
C LYS A 315 -2.65 4.65 10.65
N ALA A 316 -2.59 5.53 9.65
CA ALA A 316 -3.53 6.65 9.51
C ALA A 316 -4.42 6.45 8.28
N ARG A 317 -5.74 6.53 8.46
CA ARG A 317 -6.69 6.40 7.37
C ARG A 317 -6.81 7.72 6.61
N VAL A 318 -6.72 7.67 5.29
CA VAL A 318 -6.97 8.83 4.43
C VAL A 318 -8.48 8.97 4.19
N ASN A 319 -9.03 10.17 4.43
CA ASN A 319 -10.44 10.45 4.20
C ASN A 319 -10.73 10.78 2.71
N ASP A 320 -12.00 10.95 2.35
CA ASP A 320 -12.42 11.27 0.98
C ASP A 320 -11.94 12.66 0.50
N SER A 321 -11.41 13.50 1.39
CA SER A 321 -10.73 14.78 1.11
C SER A 321 -9.20 14.66 1.08
N GLN A 322 -8.67 13.44 0.95
CA GLN A 322 -7.24 13.14 0.84
C GLN A 322 -6.40 13.48 2.09
N ILE A 323 -7.06 13.84 3.20
CA ILE A 323 -6.39 14.19 4.45
C ILE A 323 -6.30 12.95 5.34
N PHE A 324 -5.14 12.74 5.95
CA PHE A 324 -4.99 11.83 7.07
C PHE A 324 -4.56 12.60 8.32
N SER A 325 -5.00 12.12 9.47
CA SER A 325 -4.60 12.65 10.77
C SER A 325 -4.59 11.55 11.81
N ILE A 326 -3.55 11.53 12.64
CA ILE A 326 -3.45 10.68 13.82
C ILE A 326 -2.94 11.51 15.00
N GLN A 327 -3.34 11.12 16.20
CA GLN A 327 -2.91 11.77 17.42
C GLN A 327 -2.21 10.78 18.34
N ILE A 328 -1.04 11.16 18.85
CA ILE A 328 -0.28 10.41 19.84
C ILE A 328 -0.41 11.14 21.17
N ARG A 329 -0.77 10.41 22.21
CA ARG A 329 -0.88 10.96 23.57
C ARG A 329 0.49 10.97 24.24
N LEU A 330 0.89 12.13 24.74
CA LEU A 330 2.07 12.25 25.60
C LEU A 330 1.72 11.88 27.04
N ASN A 331 2.53 11.00 27.62
CA ASN A 331 2.43 10.58 29.02
C ASN A 331 3.73 10.94 29.74
N PRO A 332 3.74 11.00 31.08
CA PRO A 332 4.96 11.24 31.86
C PRO A 332 6.11 10.27 31.54
N ASP A 333 5.76 9.04 31.17
CA ASP A 333 6.71 7.98 30.81
C ASP A 333 7.19 8.04 29.36
N THR A 334 6.66 8.93 28.53
CA THR A 334 7.12 9.09 27.13
C THR A 334 8.61 9.39 27.11
N GLN A 335 9.33 8.71 26.22
CA GLN A 335 10.76 8.88 26.06
C GLN A 335 11.09 10.31 25.60
N LYS A 336 12.14 10.89 26.16
CA LYS A 336 12.56 12.26 25.89
C LYS A 336 13.66 12.23 24.83
N GLY A 337 13.69 13.24 23.97
CA GLY A 337 14.65 13.37 22.87
C GLY A 337 14.00 13.62 21.52
N GLN A 338 14.81 13.44 20.47
CA GLN A 338 14.40 13.67 19.09
C GLN A 338 13.69 12.45 18.51
N TYR A 339 12.52 12.69 17.93
CA TYR A 339 11.77 11.71 17.17
C TYR A 339 11.84 12.05 15.68
N TYR A 340 11.86 11.03 14.83
CA TYR A 340 11.78 11.18 13.37
C TYR A 340 10.55 10.45 12.85
N LEU A 341 9.92 11.03 11.83
CA LEU A 341 8.74 10.48 11.18
C LEU A 341 8.97 10.40 9.67
N LYS A 342 8.59 9.26 9.09
CA LYS A 342 8.42 9.08 7.65
C LYS A 342 7.04 8.50 7.38
N ALA A 343 6.43 8.90 6.28
CA ALA A 343 5.16 8.38 5.82
C ALA A 343 5.33 7.66 4.49
N ASP A 344 4.75 6.48 4.42
CA ASP A 344 4.68 5.65 3.23
C ASP A 344 3.22 5.50 2.83
N TYR A 345 2.93 5.71 1.55
CA TYR A 345 1.61 5.51 0.99
C TYR A 345 1.72 4.85 -0.38
N MET A 346 1.40 3.56 -0.41
CA MET A 346 1.69 2.67 -1.56
C MET A 346 3.19 2.71 -1.90
N ASN A 347 3.56 3.19 -3.09
CA ASN A 347 4.96 3.29 -3.55
C ASN A 347 5.56 4.69 -3.35
N GLY A 348 4.86 5.58 -2.66
CA GLY A 348 5.30 6.94 -2.40
C GLY A 348 5.82 7.13 -0.99
N HIS A 349 6.86 7.95 -0.87
CA HIS A 349 7.54 8.25 0.39
C HIS A 349 7.43 9.75 0.68
N SER A 350 7.23 10.11 1.93
CA SER A 350 7.34 11.50 2.39
C SER A 350 8.81 11.87 2.59
N ASP A 351 9.05 13.18 2.67
CA ASP A 351 10.26 13.68 3.34
C ASP A 351 10.24 13.28 4.82
N GLU A 352 11.42 13.18 5.44
CA GLU A 352 11.56 12.95 6.88
C GLU A 352 11.27 14.25 7.64
N ILE A 353 10.42 14.17 8.66
CA ILE A 353 10.15 15.28 9.59
C ILE A 353 10.54 14.85 11.01
N SER A 354 10.69 15.80 11.92
CA SER A 354 11.10 15.50 13.29
C SER A 354 10.44 16.42 14.32
N PHE A 355 10.38 15.96 15.56
CA PHE A 355 9.95 16.74 16.72
C PHE A 355 10.72 16.32 17.97
N SER A 356 10.75 17.21 18.97
CA SER A 356 11.45 16.99 20.24
C SER A 356 10.45 16.81 21.39
N VAL A 357 10.74 15.87 22.29
CA VAL A 357 10.03 15.74 23.57
C VAL A 357 10.98 16.09 24.70
N LEU A 358 10.65 17.12 25.47
CA LEU A 358 11.48 17.70 26.52
C LEU A 358 10.83 17.58 27.90
N ASP A 359 11.66 17.63 28.93
CA ASP A 359 11.23 17.72 30.31
C ASP A 359 11.02 19.21 30.70
N ASP A 360 9.91 19.50 31.39
CA ASP A 360 9.64 20.84 31.91
C ASP A 360 10.48 21.13 33.18
N THR A 361 11.23 20.16 33.71
CA THR A 361 11.93 20.30 35.02
C THR A 361 13.28 21.00 35.00
N VAL A 362 13.71 21.63 33.90
CA VAL A 362 14.88 22.53 33.92
C VAL A 362 14.46 23.97 33.64
N HIS A 363 13.99 24.65 34.70
CA HIS A 363 14.04 26.10 34.75
C HIS A 363 15.50 26.56 34.77
N ASN A 364 16.05 26.85 33.60
CA ASN A 364 17.17 27.78 33.46
C ASN A 364 16.82 28.83 32.40
N TYR A 365 16.67 30.07 32.85
CA TYR A 365 16.38 31.24 32.03
C TYR A 365 17.57 31.58 31.11
N SER A 366 17.46 31.28 29.82
CA SER A 366 18.07 31.97 28.66
C SER A 366 17.71 31.14 27.41
N GLU A 367 16.91 31.55 26.42
CA GLU A 367 16.57 32.84 25.83
C GLU A 367 15.09 32.76 25.40
N HIS A 368 14.27 33.77 25.73
CA HIS A 368 12.91 33.88 25.20
C HIS A 368 12.99 34.39 23.76
N ARG A 369 13.22 33.49 22.79
CA ARG A 369 13.19 33.85 21.37
C ARG A 369 11.76 33.84 20.85
N ILE A 370 11.39 34.89 20.13
CA ILE A 370 10.13 34.92 19.37
C ILE A 370 10.19 33.76 18.37
N PRO A 371 9.13 32.94 18.26
CA PRO A 371 9.11 31.82 17.31
C PRO A 371 9.41 32.26 15.88
N ASP A 372 10.24 31.51 15.15
CA ASP A 372 10.71 31.87 13.80
C ASP A 372 9.58 32.10 12.78
N TRP A 373 8.42 31.47 12.95
CA TRP A 373 7.26 31.69 12.08
C TRP A 373 6.71 33.13 12.17
N ILE A 374 6.97 33.84 13.27
CA ILE A 374 6.65 35.28 13.41
C ILE A 374 7.56 36.15 12.57
N LYS A 375 8.80 35.72 12.35
CA LYS A 375 9.76 36.38 11.48
C LYS A 375 9.26 36.41 10.04
N GLN A 376 8.63 35.32 9.59
CA GLN A 376 8.00 35.24 8.27
C GLN A 376 6.78 36.18 8.16
N ASN A 377 5.95 36.27 9.21
CA ASN A 377 4.81 37.18 9.25
C ASN A 377 5.25 38.66 9.28
N ALA A 378 6.34 38.99 9.98
CA ALA A 378 6.95 40.31 9.98
C ALA A 378 7.46 40.73 8.60
N LYS A 379 8.06 39.78 7.86
CA LYS A 379 8.48 39.98 6.46
C LYS A 379 7.28 40.33 5.58
N TRP A 380 6.26 39.47 5.55
CA TRP A 380 5.06 39.70 4.74
C TRP A 380 4.34 41.00 5.08
N TRP A 381 4.31 41.37 6.37
CA TRP A 381 3.77 42.65 6.78
C TRP A 381 4.56 43.83 6.22
N SER A 382 5.89 43.82 6.35
CA SER A 382 6.75 44.90 5.83
C SER A 382 6.68 45.07 4.30
N GLU A 383 6.52 43.98 3.57
CA GLU A 383 6.40 43.96 2.10
C GLU A 383 4.99 44.33 1.59
N GLY A 384 4.02 44.50 2.49
CA GLY A 384 2.63 44.80 2.15
C GLY A 384 1.80 43.57 1.72
N ASN A 385 2.35 42.37 1.87
CA ASN A 385 1.67 41.09 1.62
C ASN A 385 0.72 40.69 2.77
N LEU A 386 0.88 41.30 3.94
CA LEU A 386 -0.02 41.19 5.09
C LEU A 386 -0.51 42.59 5.50
N ASP A 387 -1.81 42.73 5.74
CA ASP A 387 -2.39 44.01 6.18
C ASP A 387 -2.14 44.28 7.68
N ASP A 388 -2.22 45.56 8.05
CA ASP A 388 -1.92 46.05 9.40
C ASP A 388 -2.83 45.43 10.47
N GLN A 389 -4.11 45.17 10.16
CA GLN A 389 -5.07 44.62 11.12
C GLN A 389 -4.79 43.14 11.39
N THR A 390 -4.45 42.38 10.35
CA THR A 390 -4.08 40.96 10.47
C THR A 390 -2.78 40.80 11.27
N PHE A 391 -1.76 41.62 10.99
CA PHE A 391 -0.51 41.59 11.74
C PHE A 391 -0.72 41.94 13.23
N VAL A 392 -1.45 43.02 13.53
CA VAL A 392 -1.77 43.45 14.91
C VAL A 392 -2.53 42.35 15.66
N SER A 393 -3.50 41.71 15.03
CA SER A 393 -4.28 40.62 15.65
C SER A 393 -3.40 39.41 15.98
N GLY A 394 -2.45 39.08 15.09
CA GLY A 394 -1.45 38.05 15.32
C GLY A 394 -0.56 38.36 16.54
N ILE A 395 0.00 39.57 16.62
CA ILE A 395 0.81 39.97 17.78
C ILE A 395 -0.02 40.00 19.07
N GLN A 396 -1.27 40.47 18.99
CA GLN A 396 -2.17 40.48 20.15
C GLN A 396 -2.44 39.07 20.69
N PHE A 397 -2.61 38.10 19.79
CA PHE A 397 -2.71 36.69 20.17
C PHE A 397 -1.45 36.20 20.87
N LEU A 398 -0.26 36.53 20.36
CA LEU A 398 1.01 36.11 20.96
C LEU A 398 1.22 36.68 22.36
N VAL A 399 0.90 37.96 22.55
CA VAL A 399 0.99 38.61 23.85
C VAL A 399 -0.01 38.01 24.83
N LYS A 400 -1.25 37.75 24.38
CA LYS A 400 -2.30 37.13 25.22
C LYS A 400 -1.94 35.72 25.67
N ASN A 401 -1.32 34.93 24.80
CA ASN A 401 -0.89 33.56 25.11
C ASN A 401 0.48 33.51 25.79
N GLN A 402 1.03 34.66 26.21
CA GLN A 402 2.34 34.79 26.87
C GLN A 402 3.51 34.24 26.04
N ILE A 403 3.34 34.12 24.72
CA ILE A 403 4.39 33.72 23.77
C ILE A 403 5.38 34.88 23.58
N ILE A 404 4.88 36.12 23.57
CA ILE A 404 5.71 37.33 23.64
C ILE A 404 5.40 38.05 24.94
N LYS A 405 6.42 38.26 25.77
CA LYS A 405 6.28 39.04 27.00
C LYS A 405 6.70 40.48 26.74
N VAL A 406 5.72 41.38 26.68
CA VAL A 406 5.97 42.82 26.58
C VAL A 406 5.94 43.39 28.00
N SER A 407 7.02 44.05 28.41
CA SER A 407 7.08 44.73 29.71
C SER A 407 5.97 45.76 29.83
N SER A 408 5.02 45.52 30.74
CA SER A 408 3.92 46.44 31.05
C SER A 408 4.48 47.66 31.77
N VAL A 409 4.67 48.77 31.05
CA VAL A 409 5.00 50.08 31.63
C VAL A 409 3.86 51.05 31.32
N SER A 410 3.63 51.98 32.24
CA SER A 410 2.52 52.93 32.34
C SER A 410 1.99 53.49 31.00
N GLN A 411 0.67 53.41 30.86
CA GLN A 411 -0.13 53.76 29.67
C GLN A 411 -0.07 55.26 29.35
N SER A 412 0.17 55.61 28.07
CA SER A 412 -0.02 56.99 27.56
C SER A 412 -1.48 57.26 27.21
N THR A 413 -1.90 58.52 27.28
CA THR A 413 -3.29 58.97 27.10
C THR A 413 -3.71 59.27 25.65
N ASP A 414 -2.80 59.17 24.69
CA ASP A 414 -3.07 59.55 23.30
C ASP A 414 -3.48 58.35 22.44
N LYS A 415 -4.72 58.39 21.93
CA LYS A 415 -5.25 57.41 20.98
C LYS A 415 -4.75 57.72 19.58
N ASN A 416 -3.62 57.16 19.19
CA ASN A 416 -3.23 57.13 17.79
C ASN A 416 -3.54 55.73 17.23
N ASN A 417 -4.50 55.65 16.32
CA ASN A 417 -4.99 54.37 15.78
C ASN A 417 -4.19 53.87 14.56
N THR A 418 -3.12 54.57 14.17
CA THR A 418 -2.33 54.24 12.98
C THR A 418 -0.95 53.72 13.36
N ILE A 419 -0.52 52.65 12.72
CA ILE A 419 0.81 52.07 12.94
C ILE A 419 1.86 52.99 12.29
N PRO A 420 2.85 53.50 13.05
CA PRO A 420 3.92 54.29 12.44
C PRO A 420 4.76 53.47 11.48
N LYS A 421 5.18 54.08 10.37
CA LYS A 421 6.01 53.43 9.35
C LYS A 421 7.31 52.82 9.91
N TRP A 422 7.92 53.44 10.93
CA TRP A 422 9.15 52.92 11.52
C TRP A 422 8.96 51.55 12.19
N VAL A 423 7.78 51.25 12.74
CA VAL A 423 7.48 49.93 13.32
C VAL A 423 7.43 48.87 12.22
N LYS A 424 6.85 49.23 11.07
CA LYS A 424 6.75 48.37 9.88
C LYS A 424 8.12 48.13 9.23
N ASN A 425 8.97 49.16 9.20
CA ASN A 425 10.35 49.04 8.73
C ASN A 425 11.18 48.14 9.65
N ASN A 426 11.05 48.28 10.98
CA ASN A 426 11.73 47.42 11.94
C ASN A 426 11.31 45.95 11.80
N ALA A 427 10.05 45.66 11.48
CA ALA A 427 9.61 44.29 11.22
C ALA A 427 10.32 43.67 10.00
N GLY A 428 10.48 44.44 8.92
CA GLY A 428 11.25 44.03 7.74
C GLY A 428 12.72 43.78 8.08
N TRP A 429 13.37 44.75 8.73
CA TRP A 429 14.77 44.64 9.16
C TRP A 429 15.00 43.47 10.12
N TRP A 430 14.08 43.21 11.04
CA TRP A 430 14.17 42.05 11.93
C TRP A 430 14.04 40.75 11.14
N SER A 431 13.11 40.70 10.19
CA SER A 431 12.91 39.51 9.35
C SER A 431 14.13 39.17 8.49
N GLU A 432 14.89 40.20 8.08
CA GLU A 432 16.12 40.10 7.31
C GLU A 432 17.37 39.92 8.19
N GLY A 433 17.21 39.90 9.52
CA GLY A 433 18.32 39.76 10.48
C GLY A 433 19.20 41.01 10.63
N GLN A 434 18.72 42.18 10.21
CA GLN A 434 19.43 43.46 10.27
C GLN A 434 19.30 44.16 11.64
N ILE A 435 18.26 43.86 12.41
CA ILE A 435 18.11 44.31 13.79
C ILE A 435 17.86 43.13 14.73
N SER A 436 18.18 43.31 16.01
CA SER A 436 17.99 42.27 17.03
C SER A 436 16.51 42.04 17.32
N GLU A 437 16.20 40.89 17.91
CA GLU A 437 14.85 40.61 18.40
C GLU A 437 14.38 41.61 19.47
N ASP A 438 15.30 42.05 20.34
CA ASP A 438 15.01 43.11 21.32
C ASP A 438 14.60 44.43 20.64
N ASP A 439 15.22 44.77 19.51
CA ASP A 439 14.87 45.97 18.74
C ASP A 439 13.48 45.87 18.09
N PHE A 440 13.09 44.68 17.66
CA PHE A 440 11.74 44.40 17.18
C PHE A 440 10.71 44.46 18.33
N LEU A 441 11.02 43.87 19.49
CA LEU A 441 10.16 43.88 20.67
C LEU A 441 9.90 45.29 21.20
N ARG A 442 10.86 46.23 21.07
CA ARG A 442 10.63 47.66 21.36
C ARG A 442 9.55 48.27 20.48
N GLY A 443 9.45 47.85 19.21
CA GLY A 443 8.36 48.24 18.30
C GLY A 443 7.00 47.70 18.76
N ILE A 444 6.95 46.45 19.20
CA ILE A 444 5.73 45.83 19.74
C ILE A 444 5.32 46.49 21.07
N GLN A 445 6.30 46.85 21.91
CA GLN A 445 6.07 47.61 23.14
C GLN A 445 5.44 48.97 22.83
N TYR A 446 5.92 49.68 21.81
CA TYR A 446 5.30 50.93 21.38
C TYR A 446 3.83 50.75 20.95
N LEU A 447 3.52 49.72 20.15
CA LEU A 447 2.15 49.44 19.72
C LEU A 447 1.21 49.11 20.90
N THR A 448 1.75 48.44 21.92
CA THR A 448 1.03 48.12 23.16
C THR A 448 0.79 49.39 24.00
N LEU A 449 1.82 50.24 24.15
CA LEU A 449 1.73 51.50 24.90
C LEU A 449 0.69 52.47 24.30
N ASN A 450 0.61 52.55 22.98
CA ASN A 450 -0.32 53.45 22.26
C ASN A 450 -1.71 52.82 22.01
N ARG A 451 -2.01 51.66 22.61
CA ARG A 451 -3.29 50.94 22.48
C ARG A 451 -3.68 50.54 21.05
N ILE A 452 -2.71 50.41 20.16
CA ILE A 452 -2.91 49.83 18.82
C ILE A 452 -3.09 48.32 18.97
N ILE A 453 -2.29 47.69 19.85
CA ILE A 453 -2.50 46.31 20.32
C ILE A 453 -3.26 46.36 21.65
N LYS A 454 -4.37 45.61 21.75
CA LYS A 454 -5.16 45.54 22.98
C LYS A 454 -4.76 44.33 23.82
N VAL A 455 -4.09 44.56 24.93
CA VAL A 455 -3.83 43.52 25.93
C VAL A 455 -4.95 43.62 26.97
N ASN A 456 -5.93 42.71 26.90
CA ASN A 456 -7.02 42.59 27.87
C ASN A 456 -6.73 41.46 28.86
#